data_AF-A0A0N4XGI8-F1
#
_entry.id   AF-A0A0N4XGI8-F1
#
_cell.length_a   1.000
_cell.length_b   1.000
_cell.length_c   1.000
_cell.angle_alpha   90.00
_cell.angle_beta   90.00
_cell.angle_gamma   90.00
#
_symmetry.space_group_name_H-M   'P 1'
#
loop_
_entity.id
_entity.type
_entity.pdbx_description
1 polymer ?
#
loop_
_entity_poly.entity_id
_entity_poly.type
_entity_poly.pdbx_seq_one_letter_code
_entity_poly.pdbx_strand_id
1 'polypeptide(L)'
;MMLHAWNGYKNYSWGANELRPESKAPHTAGIFGGEKMPATIVDAADTLYIMGLTKEYEEARQYIKDNFDMSKATGTLSVFETTIRFLGGLLSLYALTKEQFYMDKARSVGEALLPAFNTPTGIPTGGLNMQSKGGGRMFGGNAVLAELGSLHLEFMYLSQITGSPIFGKKVRKVRNALDKVEKPSGLYYNFINADTGKWTSNKHISLGALGDSFYEYLIKSWLQSNKKDQQARRMYWEASDALRANIVFKSESGLTYVGELKDGVKESKMGHLACFSVGMFALQAINENNEQRKKSTMQLAEELGATCHESYIRSNTGIGPEMFYFDDADDATSK
;
A
#
# COMPACT_ATOMS: atom_id res chain seq x y z
N MET A 1 -12.48 -0.37 -21.35
CA MET A 1 -12.43 -1.09 -20.06
C MET A 1 -13.03 -0.25 -18.93
N MET A 2 -12.52 0.94 -18.64
CA MET A 2 -13.00 1.77 -17.52
C MET A 2 -14.53 2.01 -17.52
N LEU A 3 -15.11 2.49 -18.62
CA LEU A 3 -16.56 2.69 -18.72
C LEU A 3 -17.39 1.41 -18.52
N HIS A 4 -16.87 0.25 -18.95
CA HIS A 4 -17.56 -1.03 -18.73
C HIS A 4 -17.60 -1.36 -17.23
N ALA A 5 -16.45 -1.26 -16.54
CA ALA A 5 -16.37 -1.49 -15.09
C ALA A 5 -17.21 -0.49 -14.30
N TRP A 6 -17.07 0.81 -14.60
CA TRP A 6 -17.82 1.89 -13.95
C TRP A 6 -19.33 1.74 -14.13
N ASN A 7 -19.79 1.48 -15.36
CA ASN A 7 -21.22 1.28 -15.61
C ASN A 7 -21.76 0.02 -14.94
N GLY A 8 -20.97 -1.06 -14.88
CA GLY A 8 -21.31 -2.24 -14.08
C GLY A 8 -21.51 -1.88 -12.61
N TYR A 9 -20.55 -1.17 -12.01
CA TYR A 9 -20.63 -0.74 -10.61
C TYR A 9 -21.85 0.18 -10.37
N LYS A 10 -22.01 1.19 -11.23
CA LYS A 10 -23.12 2.15 -11.13
C LYS A 10 -24.48 1.48 -11.24
N ASN A 11 -24.64 0.50 -12.12
CA ASN A 11 -25.95 -0.12 -12.35
C ASN A 11 -26.35 -1.09 -11.24
N TYR A 12 -25.40 -1.71 -10.54
CA TYR A 12 -25.69 -2.84 -9.64
C TYR A 12 -25.24 -2.64 -8.19
N SER A 13 -24.40 -1.65 -7.91
CA SER A 13 -23.79 -1.46 -6.58
C SER A 13 -23.49 0.01 -6.24
N TRP A 14 -24.22 0.97 -6.82
CA TRP A 14 -23.99 2.39 -6.58
C TRP A 14 -24.03 2.75 -5.09
N GLY A 15 -22.91 3.27 -4.59
CA GLY A 15 -22.75 3.66 -3.18
C GLY A 15 -22.25 2.56 -2.25
N ALA A 16 -22.24 1.30 -2.69
CA ALA A 16 -21.64 0.19 -1.94
C ALA A 16 -20.11 0.25 -2.04
N ASN A 17 -19.40 -0.56 -1.23
CA ASN A 17 -17.94 -0.62 -1.32
C ASN A 17 -17.51 -1.06 -2.72
N GLU A 18 -18.03 -2.20 -3.18
CA GLU A 18 -17.56 -2.90 -4.38
C GLU A 18 -18.72 -3.60 -5.12
N LEU A 19 -18.44 -4.09 -6.33
CA LEU A 19 -19.36 -4.86 -7.16
C LEU A 19 -18.99 -6.36 -7.15
N ARG A 20 -20.00 -7.23 -7.03
CA ARG A 20 -19.92 -8.64 -7.46
C ARG A 20 -20.46 -8.74 -8.88
N PRO A 21 -19.61 -8.77 -9.93
CA PRO A 21 -20.06 -8.59 -11.31
C PRO A 21 -20.91 -9.77 -11.81
N GLU A 22 -20.54 -11.00 -11.46
CA GLU A 22 -21.27 -12.21 -11.87
C GLU A 22 -22.69 -12.23 -11.30
N SER A 23 -22.83 -11.97 -10.00
CA SER A 23 -24.13 -11.97 -9.31
C SER A 23 -24.87 -10.63 -9.41
N LYS A 24 -24.27 -9.60 -10.03
CA LYS A 24 -24.80 -8.23 -10.14
C LYS A 24 -25.29 -7.69 -8.79
N ALA A 25 -24.48 -7.85 -7.75
CA ALA A 25 -24.85 -7.49 -6.38
C ALA A 25 -23.76 -6.63 -5.72
N PRO A 26 -24.10 -5.80 -4.72
CA PRO A 26 -23.09 -5.11 -3.94
C PRO A 26 -22.24 -6.10 -3.14
N HIS A 27 -20.95 -5.78 -3.00
CA HIS A 27 -20.07 -6.39 -2.02
C HIS A 27 -19.72 -5.37 -0.94
N THR A 28 -19.86 -5.79 0.32
CA THR A 28 -19.40 -5.04 1.48
C THR A 28 -18.23 -5.78 2.10
N ALA A 29 -17.04 -5.19 2.01
CA ALA A 29 -15.87 -5.70 2.69
C ALA A 29 -15.82 -5.11 4.11
N GLY A 30 -15.69 -5.98 5.11
CA GLY A 30 -15.71 -5.58 6.52
C GLY A 30 -14.64 -4.54 6.89
N ILE A 31 -13.53 -4.50 6.13
CA ILE A 31 -12.37 -3.62 6.33
C ILE A 31 -12.65 -2.14 6.00
N PHE A 32 -13.72 -1.82 5.27
CA PHE A 32 -14.07 -0.46 4.88
C PHE A 32 -15.09 0.19 5.81
N GLY A 33 -15.36 -0.37 6.99
CA GLY A 33 -16.26 0.25 7.97
C GLY A 33 -17.75 0.06 7.67
N GLY A 34 -18.11 -0.82 6.75
CA GLY A 34 -19.49 -1.26 6.50
C GLY A 34 -20.11 -0.76 5.19
N GLU A 35 -21.40 -1.03 5.02
CA GLU A 35 -22.13 -0.92 3.74
C GLU A 35 -22.24 0.52 3.20
N LYS A 36 -22.18 1.53 4.07
CA LYS A 36 -22.40 2.94 3.72
C LYS A 36 -21.14 3.69 3.32
N MET A 37 -20.04 2.98 3.06
CA MET A 37 -18.74 3.56 2.72
C MET A 37 -18.43 3.33 1.23
N PRO A 38 -18.51 4.34 0.37
CA PRO A 38 -18.50 4.16 -1.09
C PRO A 38 -17.07 4.01 -1.66
N ALA A 39 -16.38 2.91 -1.34
CA ALA A 39 -14.98 2.67 -1.69
C ALA A 39 -14.70 2.87 -3.19
N THR A 40 -15.41 2.14 -4.07
CA THR A 40 -15.20 2.24 -5.52
C THR A 40 -15.45 3.65 -6.07
N ILE A 41 -16.41 4.42 -5.53
CA ILE A 41 -16.66 5.80 -6.01
C ILE A 41 -15.46 6.69 -5.69
N VAL A 42 -14.92 6.60 -4.48
CA VAL A 42 -13.78 7.43 -4.06
C VAL A 42 -12.51 7.01 -4.80
N ASP A 43 -12.26 5.70 -4.90
CA ASP A 43 -11.05 5.12 -5.50
C ASP A 43 -10.98 5.29 -7.03
N ALA A 44 -12.13 5.39 -7.71
CA ALA A 44 -12.19 5.58 -9.16
C ALA A 44 -12.22 7.05 -9.61
N ALA A 45 -12.58 7.99 -8.73
CA ALA A 45 -12.93 9.35 -9.15
C ALA A 45 -11.76 10.13 -9.75
N ASP A 46 -10.54 9.94 -9.26
CA ASP A 46 -9.35 10.57 -9.86
C ASP A 46 -9.00 9.96 -11.23
N THR A 47 -9.22 8.66 -11.41
CA THR A 47 -9.09 7.97 -12.70
C THR A 47 -10.11 8.49 -13.72
N LEU A 48 -11.38 8.63 -13.32
CA LEU A 48 -12.42 9.24 -14.16
C LEU A 48 -12.03 10.67 -14.59
N TYR A 49 -11.49 11.46 -13.65
CA TYR A 49 -11.02 12.81 -13.93
C TYR A 49 -9.85 12.82 -14.93
N ILE A 50 -8.80 12.04 -14.70
CA ILE A 50 -7.59 11.99 -15.55
C ILE A 50 -7.91 11.45 -16.96
N MET A 51 -8.86 10.52 -17.07
CA MET A 51 -9.31 10.00 -18.37
C MET A 51 -10.24 10.96 -19.14
N GLY A 52 -10.61 12.10 -18.57
CA GLY A 52 -11.55 13.04 -19.21
C GLY A 52 -12.99 12.54 -19.27
N LEU A 53 -13.38 11.59 -18.41
CA LEU A 53 -14.74 11.06 -18.30
C LEU A 53 -15.60 12.00 -17.44
N THR A 54 -15.80 13.23 -17.93
CA THR A 54 -16.36 14.34 -17.13
C THR A 54 -17.75 14.04 -16.58
N LYS A 55 -18.62 13.37 -17.35
CA LYS A 55 -19.97 13.04 -16.89
C LYS A 55 -19.94 12.08 -15.71
N GLU A 56 -19.17 11.00 -15.83
CA GLU A 56 -19.00 9.99 -14.78
C GLU A 56 -18.31 10.58 -13.55
N TYR A 57 -17.30 11.44 -13.76
CA TYR A 57 -16.64 12.17 -12.69
C TYR A 57 -17.61 13.07 -11.93
N GLU A 58 -18.46 13.85 -12.61
CA GLU A 58 -19.40 14.74 -11.93
C GLU A 58 -20.44 13.98 -11.10
N GLU A 59 -20.89 12.81 -11.57
CA GLU A 59 -21.76 11.92 -10.80
C GLU A 59 -21.05 11.40 -9.53
N ALA A 60 -19.79 10.96 -9.65
CA ALA A 60 -18.98 10.52 -8.53
C ALA A 60 -18.72 11.66 -7.53
N ARG A 61 -18.33 12.83 -8.06
CA ARG A 61 -18.08 14.06 -7.30
C ARG A 61 -19.29 14.47 -6.47
N GLN A 62 -20.47 14.54 -7.10
CA GLN A 62 -21.71 14.89 -6.41
C GLN A 62 -22.05 13.86 -5.33
N TYR A 63 -21.87 12.56 -5.63
CA TYR A 63 -22.11 11.51 -4.64
C TYR A 63 -21.18 11.64 -3.43
N ILE A 64 -19.87 11.83 -3.64
CA ILE A 64 -18.90 12.01 -2.55
C ILE A 64 -19.28 13.21 -1.69
N LYS A 65 -19.59 14.35 -2.32
CA LYS A 65 -19.96 15.58 -1.63
C LYS A 65 -21.15 15.38 -0.68
N ASP A 66 -22.20 14.74 -1.18
CA ASP A 66 -23.46 14.61 -0.47
C ASP A 66 -23.51 13.40 0.48
N ASN A 67 -22.79 12.32 0.16
CA ASN A 67 -22.98 11.03 0.82
C ASN A 67 -21.78 10.50 1.58
N PHE A 68 -20.55 10.88 1.24
CA PHE A 68 -19.36 10.38 1.95
C PHE A 68 -19.23 11.05 3.32
N ASP A 69 -19.30 10.26 4.40
CA ASP A 69 -19.15 10.75 5.76
C ASP A 69 -18.66 9.62 6.68
N MET A 70 -17.55 9.87 7.39
CA MET A 70 -16.98 8.93 8.37
C MET A 70 -17.92 8.59 9.52
N SER A 71 -18.92 9.43 9.82
CA SER A 71 -19.95 9.14 10.81
C SER A 71 -20.84 7.96 10.41
N LYS A 72 -20.89 7.61 9.12
CA LYS A 72 -21.66 6.48 8.59
C LYS A 72 -20.91 5.14 8.68
N ALA A 73 -19.62 5.15 9.03
CA ALA A 73 -18.86 3.93 9.25
C ALA A 73 -19.29 3.28 10.57
N THR A 74 -19.83 2.07 10.50
CA THR A 74 -20.39 1.33 11.64
C THR A 74 -19.60 0.07 11.99
N GLY A 75 -18.68 -0.35 11.12
CA GLY A 75 -17.85 -1.54 11.28
C GLY A 75 -16.42 -1.25 11.74
N THR A 76 -15.52 -2.17 11.41
CA THR A 76 -14.08 -1.99 11.61
C THR A 76 -13.46 -1.34 10.38
N LEU A 77 -12.61 -0.34 10.57
CA LEU A 77 -11.75 0.18 9.53
C LEU A 77 -10.40 -0.52 9.61
N SER A 78 -9.89 -1.03 8.48
CA SER A 78 -8.45 -1.21 8.33
C SER A 78 -7.82 0.17 8.18
N VAL A 79 -6.86 0.51 9.04
CA VAL A 79 -6.19 1.81 9.03
C VAL A 79 -5.43 2.01 7.72
N PHE A 80 -4.76 0.96 7.26
CA PHE A 80 -4.02 0.95 6.00
C PHE A 80 -4.95 1.16 4.80
N GLU A 81 -5.96 0.30 4.64
CA GLU A 81 -6.88 0.33 3.49
C GLU A 81 -7.68 1.63 3.44
N THR A 82 -8.11 2.14 4.60
CA THR A 82 -8.80 3.43 4.67
C THR A 82 -7.89 4.59 4.28
N THR A 83 -6.60 4.51 4.62
CA THR A 83 -5.62 5.53 4.28
C THR A 83 -5.34 5.54 2.78
N ILE A 84 -4.97 4.40 2.20
CA ILE A 84 -4.53 4.38 0.80
C ILE A 84 -5.67 4.59 -0.20
N ARG A 85 -6.91 4.18 0.13
CA ARG A 85 -8.06 4.30 -0.78
C ARG A 85 -8.85 5.58 -0.54
N PHE A 86 -9.44 5.74 0.64
CA PHE A 86 -10.30 6.89 0.92
C PHE A 86 -9.50 8.18 1.09
N LEU A 87 -8.52 8.18 2.00
CA LEU A 87 -7.73 9.39 2.23
C LEU A 87 -6.88 9.71 0.99
N GLY A 88 -6.22 8.71 0.40
CA GLY A 88 -5.47 8.84 -0.86
C GLY A 88 -6.31 9.43 -1.99
N GLY A 89 -7.45 8.81 -2.32
CA GLY A 89 -8.34 9.27 -3.40
C GLY A 89 -8.88 10.69 -3.17
N LEU A 90 -9.33 11.03 -1.95
CA LEU A 90 -9.80 12.38 -1.63
C LEU A 90 -8.68 13.43 -1.73
N LEU A 91 -7.47 13.08 -1.30
CA LEU A 91 -6.31 13.97 -1.42
C LEU A 91 -5.89 14.18 -2.88
N SER A 92 -5.90 13.13 -3.70
CA SER A 92 -5.66 13.21 -5.14
C SER A 92 -6.66 14.14 -5.82
N LEU A 93 -7.95 13.98 -5.50
CA LEU A 93 -9.02 14.83 -6.03
C LEU A 93 -8.85 16.29 -5.62
N TYR A 94 -8.54 16.57 -4.34
CA TYR A 94 -8.22 17.93 -3.91
C TYR A 94 -6.99 18.48 -4.65
N ALA A 95 -5.95 17.67 -4.85
CA ALA A 95 -4.75 18.09 -5.57
C ALA A 95 -5.06 18.48 -7.02
N LEU A 96 -5.93 17.74 -7.70
CA LEU A 96 -6.36 17.95 -9.09
C LEU A 96 -7.32 19.13 -9.25
N THR A 97 -8.34 19.24 -8.38
CA THR A 97 -9.46 20.18 -8.59
C THR A 97 -9.45 21.41 -7.69
N LYS A 98 -8.70 21.37 -6.59
CA LYS A 98 -8.70 22.39 -5.52
C LYS A 98 -10.04 22.61 -4.84
N GLU A 99 -11.00 21.70 -5.00
CA GLU A 99 -12.30 21.86 -4.36
C GLU A 99 -12.25 21.54 -2.87
N GLN A 100 -12.64 22.54 -2.07
CA GLN A 100 -12.44 22.55 -0.62
C GLN A 100 -13.08 21.35 0.10
N PHE A 101 -14.25 20.89 -0.37
CA PHE A 101 -14.94 19.79 0.30
C PHE A 101 -14.14 18.48 0.28
N TYR A 102 -13.30 18.22 -0.74
CA TYR A 102 -12.44 17.04 -0.75
C TYR A 102 -11.42 17.09 0.39
N MET A 103 -10.81 18.25 0.64
CA MET A 103 -9.90 18.45 1.78
C MET A 103 -10.64 18.26 3.11
N ASP A 104 -11.87 18.76 3.23
CA ASP A 104 -12.65 18.64 4.46
C ASP A 104 -13.03 17.17 4.74
N LYS A 105 -13.42 16.40 3.71
CA LYS A 105 -13.65 14.96 3.83
C LYS A 105 -12.35 14.20 4.12
N ALA A 106 -11.24 14.54 3.48
CA ALA A 106 -9.93 13.95 3.76
C ALA A 106 -9.51 14.20 5.21
N ARG A 107 -9.73 15.41 5.74
CA ARG A 107 -9.49 15.74 7.15
C ARG A 107 -10.35 14.86 8.07
N SER A 108 -11.63 14.66 7.77
CA SER A 108 -12.50 13.81 8.60
C SER A 108 -12.04 12.35 8.63
N VAL A 109 -11.53 11.81 7.51
CA VAL A 109 -10.89 10.48 7.46
C VAL A 109 -9.66 10.44 8.36
N GLY A 110 -8.73 11.41 8.21
CA GLY A 110 -7.52 11.47 9.02
C GLY A 110 -7.82 11.56 10.51
N GLU A 111 -8.79 12.38 10.91
CA GLU A 111 -9.23 12.53 12.31
C GLU A 111 -9.84 11.23 12.86
N ALA A 112 -10.67 10.56 12.06
CA ALA A 112 -11.26 9.27 12.42
C ALA A 112 -10.20 8.20 12.67
N LEU A 113 -9.05 8.24 11.98
CA LEU A 113 -7.97 7.27 12.14
C LEU A 113 -7.00 7.57 13.30
N LEU A 114 -6.98 8.79 13.85
CA LEU A 114 -6.07 9.17 14.94
C LEU A 114 -6.10 8.23 16.17
N PRO A 115 -7.25 7.69 16.61
CA PRO A 115 -7.31 6.79 17.75
C PRO A 115 -6.50 5.50 17.57
N ALA A 116 -6.26 5.03 16.34
CA ALA A 116 -5.46 3.84 16.10
C ALA A 116 -4.01 4.00 16.58
N PHE A 117 -3.50 5.23 16.61
CA PHE A 117 -2.15 5.56 17.08
C PHE A 117 -2.05 5.74 18.60
N ASN A 118 -3.12 5.47 19.36
CA ASN A 118 -3.13 5.58 20.82
C ASN A 118 -2.60 4.29 21.47
N THR A 119 -1.37 3.93 21.10
CA THR A 119 -0.60 2.84 21.70
C THR A 119 0.59 3.42 22.48
N PRO A 120 1.19 2.68 23.43
CA PRO A 120 2.36 3.15 24.17
C PRO A 120 3.51 3.63 23.26
N THR A 121 3.74 2.93 22.14
CA THR A 121 4.80 3.27 21.19
C THR A 121 4.36 4.34 20.19
N GLY A 122 3.05 4.50 19.95
CA GLY A 122 2.48 5.30 18.86
C GLY A 122 2.52 4.62 17.48
N ILE A 123 2.92 3.35 17.41
CA ILE A 123 2.67 2.49 16.25
C ILE A 123 1.16 2.19 16.20
N PRO A 124 0.47 2.39 15.06
CA PRO A 124 -0.97 2.19 15.00
C PRO A 124 -1.35 0.72 15.13
N THR A 125 -2.54 0.47 15.68
CA THR A 125 -3.21 -0.82 15.50
C THR A 125 -3.69 -0.97 14.05
N GLY A 126 -3.64 -2.18 13.48
CA GLY A 126 -4.08 -2.40 12.09
C GLY A 126 -5.56 -2.11 11.84
N GLY A 127 -6.40 -2.32 12.87
CA GLY A 127 -7.83 -2.04 12.82
C GLY A 127 -8.27 -0.91 13.75
N LEU A 128 -9.44 -0.34 13.47
CA LEU A 128 -10.16 0.59 14.33
C LEU A 128 -11.65 0.23 14.34
N ASN A 129 -12.24 0.01 15.52
CA ASN A 129 -13.69 -0.21 15.63
C ASN A 129 -14.41 1.14 15.77
N MET A 130 -15.30 1.46 14.84
CA MET A 130 -15.95 2.77 14.80
C MET A 130 -17.02 2.97 15.88
N GLN A 131 -17.58 1.89 16.44
CA GLN A 131 -18.57 1.98 17.53
C GLN A 131 -17.91 2.27 18.87
N SER A 132 -16.86 1.53 19.21
CA SER A 132 -16.13 1.74 20.47
C SER A 132 -15.10 2.87 20.38
N LYS A 133 -14.79 3.35 19.15
CA LYS A 133 -13.69 4.28 18.85
C LYS A 133 -12.33 3.83 19.39
N GLY A 134 -12.19 2.53 19.65
CA GLY A 134 -10.99 1.90 20.16
C GLY A 134 -10.22 1.17 19.06
N GLY A 135 -8.90 1.05 19.25
CA GLY A 135 -8.05 0.24 18.39
C GLY A 135 -8.57 -1.19 18.29
N GLY A 136 -8.88 -1.64 17.08
CA GLY A 136 -9.25 -3.02 16.79
C GLY A 136 -7.99 -3.86 16.64
N ARG A 137 -7.90 -4.97 17.39
CA ARG A 137 -6.79 -5.92 17.23
C ARG A 137 -7.01 -6.75 15.97
N MET A 138 -6.32 -6.41 14.89
CA MET A 138 -6.07 -7.33 13.77
C MET A 138 -4.83 -8.17 14.07
N PHE A 139 -4.72 -9.36 13.46
CA PHE A 139 -3.55 -10.24 13.59
C PHE A 139 -3.07 -10.50 15.04
N GLY A 140 -4.00 -10.71 15.98
CA GLY A 140 -3.67 -10.96 17.38
C GLY A 140 -3.10 -9.74 18.15
N GLY A 141 -3.22 -8.53 17.58
CA GLY A 141 -2.67 -7.29 18.14
C GLY A 141 -1.29 -6.90 17.59
N ASN A 142 -0.77 -7.65 16.62
CA ASN A 142 0.45 -7.29 15.91
C ASN A 142 0.14 -6.28 14.80
N ALA A 143 1.06 -5.36 14.55
CA ALA A 143 1.02 -4.45 13.43
C ALA A 143 1.86 -5.02 12.27
N VAL A 144 1.35 -4.89 11.06
CA VAL A 144 2.00 -5.35 9.83
C VAL A 144 2.88 -4.24 9.27
N LEU A 145 4.10 -4.59 8.83
CA LEU A 145 5.10 -3.64 8.36
C LEU A 145 4.59 -2.76 7.21
N ALA A 146 4.00 -3.37 6.18
CA ALA A 146 3.38 -2.65 5.07
C ALA A 146 2.25 -1.72 5.57
N GLU A 147 1.34 -2.22 6.42
CA GLU A 147 0.19 -1.43 6.88
C GLU A 147 0.59 -0.15 7.63
N LEU A 148 1.52 -0.23 8.57
CA LEU A 148 1.99 0.92 9.34
C LEU A 148 3.01 1.78 8.57
N GLY A 149 3.76 1.16 7.65
CA GLY A 149 4.76 1.80 6.81
C GLY A 149 4.17 2.65 5.69
N SER A 150 2.96 2.32 5.26
CA SER A 150 2.29 2.87 4.08
C SER A 150 1.18 3.87 4.43
N LEU A 151 1.42 4.69 5.44
CA LEU A 151 0.51 5.78 5.84
C LEU A 151 1.11 7.17 5.58
N HIS A 152 2.40 7.21 5.21
CA HIS A 152 3.20 8.40 5.37
C HIS A 152 2.86 9.51 4.36
N LEU A 153 2.66 9.15 3.10
CA LEU A 153 2.44 10.12 2.02
C LEU A 153 1.15 10.92 2.24
N GLU A 154 0.08 10.23 2.62
CA GLU A 154 -1.25 10.76 2.82
C GLU A 154 -1.28 11.64 4.07
N PHE A 155 -0.75 11.15 5.20
CA PHE A 155 -0.75 11.91 6.45
C PHE A 155 0.15 13.14 6.38
N MET A 156 1.27 13.07 5.67
CA MET A 156 2.14 14.22 5.44
C MET A 156 1.45 15.27 4.58
N TYR A 157 0.84 14.87 3.47
CA TYR A 157 0.14 15.78 2.58
C TYR A 157 -1.10 16.39 3.26
N LEU A 158 -1.86 15.58 4.01
CA LEU A 158 -2.98 16.04 4.82
C LEU A 158 -2.54 17.10 5.83
N SER A 159 -1.43 16.86 6.56
CA SER A 159 -0.85 17.87 7.46
C SER A 159 -0.51 19.18 6.74
N GLN A 160 0.07 19.09 5.54
CA GLN A 160 0.44 20.26 4.75
C GLN A 160 -0.78 21.09 4.34
N ILE A 161 -1.80 20.47 3.75
CA ILE A 161 -2.95 21.19 3.21
C ILE A 161 -3.92 21.68 4.30
N THR A 162 -4.00 20.97 5.43
CA THR A 162 -4.88 21.35 6.54
C THR A 162 -4.24 22.32 7.51
N GLY A 163 -2.92 22.49 7.47
CA GLY A 163 -2.14 23.20 8.49
C GLY A 163 -2.04 22.48 9.85
N SER A 164 -2.67 21.31 10.00
CA SER A 164 -2.70 20.57 11.26
C SER A 164 -1.49 19.63 11.37
N PRO A 165 -0.53 19.87 12.29
CA PRO A 165 0.70 19.09 12.35
C PRO A 165 0.51 17.68 12.93
N ILE A 166 -0.67 17.36 13.47
CA ILE A 166 -0.90 16.09 14.18
C ILE A 166 -0.71 14.88 13.25
N PHE A 167 -1.22 14.93 12.03
CA PHE A 167 -1.16 13.80 11.08
C PHE A 167 0.28 13.42 10.75
N GLY A 168 1.08 14.38 10.29
CA GLY A 168 2.50 14.20 10.01
C GLY A 168 3.31 13.81 11.25
N LYS A 169 2.96 14.33 12.44
CA LYS A 169 3.62 13.93 13.70
C LYS A 169 3.41 12.43 13.99
N LYS A 170 2.21 11.89 13.73
CA LYS A 170 1.91 10.46 13.95
C LYS A 170 2.78 9.57 13.07
N VAL A 171 2.79 9.80 11.75
CA VAL A 171 3.56 8.95 10.81
C VAL A 171 5.08 9.13 10.91
N ARG A 172 5.57 10.31 11.32
CA ARG A 172 6.99 10.49 11.67
C ARG A 172 7.38 9.68 12.92
N LYS A 173 6.49 9.57 13.91
CA LYS A 173 6.74 8.73 15.10
C LYS A 173 6.86 7.26 14.71
N VAL A 174 5.99 6.77 13.81
CA VAL A 174 6.07 5.41 13.26
C VAL A 174 7.40 5.18 12.54
N ARG A 175 7.79 6.09 11.63
CA ARG A 175 9.09 5.98 10.94
C ARG A 175 10.27 5.96 11.92
N ASN A 176 10.28 6.84 12.91
CA ASN A 176 11.34 6.88 13.91
C ASN A 176 11.44 5.59 14.73
N ALA A 177 10.31 4.90 14.97
CA ALA A 177 10.33 3.59 15.62
C ALA A 177 10.97 2.56 14.68
N LEU A 178 10.51 2.48 13.41
CA LEU A 178 11.05 1.55 12.40
C LEU A 178 12.51 1.82 12.02
N ASP A 179 13.01 3.04 12.15
CA ASP A 179 14.43 3.34 11.92
C ASP A 179 15.30 2.70 13.02
N LYS A 180 14.78 2.60 14.25
CA LYS A 180 15.50 2.14 15.45
C LYS A 180 15.39 0.64 15.76
N VAL A 181 14.44 -0.07 15.15
CA VAL A 181 14.34 -1.54 15.34
C VAL A 181 15.58 -2.24 14.80
N GLU A 182 15.92 -3.38 15.39
CA GLU A 182 16.98 -4.28 14.91
C GLU A 182 16.70 -4.70 13.45
N LYS A 183 17.75 -4.83 12.62
CA LYS A 183 17.61 -5.19 11.21
C LYS A 183 18.53 -6.37 10.88
N PRO A 184 18.07 -7.62 11.08
CA PRO A 184 18.90 -8.79 10.77
C PRO A 184 19.28 -8.78 9.30
N SER A 185 20.58 -8.80 9.01
CA SER A 185 21.15 -8.63 7.66
C SER A 185 20.67 -7.37 6.93
N GLY A 186 20.30 -6.31 7.67
CA GLY A 186 19.74 -5.08 7.10
C GLY A 186 18.26 -5.16 6.68
N LEU A 187 17.59 -6.30 6.91
CA LEU A 187 16.21 -6.56 6.51
C LEU A 187 15.22 -6.24 7.64
N TYR A 188 13.94 -6.07 7.27
CA TYR A 188 12.84 -5.83 8.20
C TYR A 188 11.93 -7.05 8.26
N TYR A 189 11.54 -7.46 9.47
CA TYR A 189 10.48 -8.45 9.63
C TYR A 189 9.10 -7.83 9.39
N ASN A 190 8.15 -8.66 8.98
CA ASN A 190 6.81 -8.21 8.58
C ASN A 190 5.88 -7.89 9.77
N PHE A 191 6.22 -8.31 11.00
CA PHE A 191 5.35 -8.16 12.17
C PHE A 191 6.05 -7.50 13.34
N ILE A 192 5.48 -6.39 13.82
CA ILE A 192 5.92 -5.65 15.00
C ILE A 192 4.80 -5.60 16.04
N ASN A 193 5.14 -5.71 17.31
CA ASN A 193 4.17 -5.54 18.39
C ASN A 193 3.96 -4.04 18.67
N ALA A 194 2.72 -3.56 18.52
CA ALA A 194 2.41 -2.13 18.64
C ALA A 194 2.57 -1.58 20.07
N ASP A 195 2.52 -2.42 21.10
CA ASP A 195 2.66 -1.99 22.49
C ASP A 195 4.13 -1.85 22.92
N THR A 196 5.02 -2.69 22.37
CA THR A 196 6.43 -2.76 22.77
C THR A 196 7.40 -2.19 21.73
N GLY A 197 6.98 -2.08 20.46
CA GLY A 197 7.82 -1.60 19.36
C GLY A 197 8.93 -2.57 18.98
N LYS A 198 8.79 -3.84 19.37
CA LYS A 198 9.74 -4.92 19.05
C LYS A 198 9.15 -5.86 18.02
N TRP A 199 10.02 -6.48 17.23
CA TRP A 199 9.62 -7.56 16.35
C TRP A 199 8.95 -8.69 17.12
N THR A 200 7.97 -9.33 16.48
CA THR A 200 7.34 -10.54 17.02
C THR A 200 8.26 -11.75 16.85
N SER A 201 7.86 -12.91 17.39
CA SER A 201 8.58 -14.17 17.15
C SER A 201 8.48 -14.65 15.70
N ASN A 202 7.55 -14.13 14.90
CA ASN A 202 7.43 -14.47 13.48
C ASN A 202 8.51 -13.74 12.66
N LYS A 203 9.58 -14.47 12.32
CA LYS A 203 10.72 -13.97 11.55
C LYS A 203 10.49 -14.16 10.04
N HIS A 204 9.42 -13.56 9.53
CA HIS A 204 9.09 -13.55 8.10
C HIS A 204 9.51 -12.23 7.46
N ILE A 205 10.16 -12.33 6.31
CA ILE A 205 10.62 -11.21 5.48
C ILE A 205 10.10 -11.46 4.07
N SER A 206 9.41 -10.47 3.52
CA SER A 206 8.92 -10.51 2.14
C SER A 206 8.96 -9.11 1.54
N LEU A 207 9.23 -9.03 0.23
CA LEU A 207 8.95 -7.84 -0.58
C LEU A 207 7.59 -7.97 -1.31
N GLY A 208 6.81 -9.00 -1.02
CA GLY A 208 5.40 -9.11 -1.38
C GLY A 208 4.52 -8.74 -0.19
N ALA A 209 3.42 -9.48 -0.03
CA ALA A 209 2.44 -9.25 1.02
C ALA A 209 3.07 -9.02 2.39
N LEU A 210 2.48 -8.08 3.15
CA LEU A 210 2.87 -7.70 4.52
C LEU A 210 4.14 -6.84 4.64
N GLY A 211 5.00 -6.76 3.60
CA GLY A 211 6.23 -5.98 3.63
C GLY A 211 6.37 -4.94 2.51
N ASP A 212 5.88 -5.26 1.30
CA ASP A 212 5.97 -4.49 0.05
C ASP A 212 6.03 -2.95 0.19
N SER A 213 4.89 -2.34 0.46
CA SER A 213 4.63 -0.91 0.32
C SER A 213 5.32 -0.07 1.40
N PHE A 214 5.83 -0.68 2.47
CA PHE A 214 6.74 0.02 3.38
C PHE A 214 7.98 0.52 2.64
N TYR A 215 8.61 -0.35 1.84
CA TYR A 215 9.79 0.00 1.05
C TYR A 215 9.45 1.02 -0.03
N GLU A 216 8.32 0.85 -0.69
CA GLU A 216 7.76 1.78 -1.66
C GLU A 216 7.62 3.21 -1.10
N TYR A 217 7.06 3.31 0.12
CA TYR A 217 6.80 4.59 0.77
C TYR A 217 8.06 5.31 1.22
N LEU A 218 9.19 4.60 1.45
CA LEU A 218 10.44 5.27 1.78
C LEU A 218 10.97 6.10 0.59
N ILE A 219 11.10 5.51 -0.60
CA ILE A 219 11.53 6.26 -1.79
C ILE A 219 10.51 7.33 -2.18
N LYS A 220 9.20 7.00 -2.14
CA LYS A 220 8.15 7.98 -2.46
C LYS A 220 8.10 9.14 -1.47
N SER A 221 8.34 8.91 -0.17
CA SER A 221 8.35 9.99 0.84
C SER A 221 9.53 10.94 0.60
N TRP A 222 10.70 10.40 0.26
CA TRP A 222 11.84 11.22 -0.12
C TRP A 222 11.50 12.08 -1.35
N LEU A 223 10.90 11.50 -2.39
CA LEU A 223 10.50 12.25 -3.58
C LEU A 223 9.41 13.30 -3.30
N GLN A 224 8.35 12.95 -2.57
CA GLN A 224 7.23 13.84 -2.22
C GLN A 224 7.72 15.06 -1.43
N SER A 225 8.73 14.89 -0.58
CA SER A 225 9.36 15.99 0.17
C SER A 225 10.25 16.92 -0.68
N ASN A 226 10.19 16.81 -2.01
CA ASN A 226 11.14 17.41 -2.94
C ASN A 226 12.60 17.05 -2.57
N LYS A 227 12.83 15.76 -2.32
CA LYS A 227 14.13 15.18 -1.96
C LYS A 227 14.74 15.68 -0.64
N LYS A 228 13.94 16.25 0.27
CA LYS A 228 14.40 16.83 1.54
C LYS A 228 14.38 15.85 2.73
N ASP A 229 13.54 14.82 2.71
CA ASP A 229 13.46 13.79 3.76
C ASP A 229 14.66 12.83 3.67
N GLN A 230 15.77 13.22 4.31
CA GLN A 230 17.01 12.44 4.32
C GLN A 230 16.89 11.15 5.13
N GLN A 231 15.96 11.07 6.08
CA GLN A 231 15.71 9.83 6.82
C GLN A 231 15.11 8.78 5.87
N ALA A 232 14.06 9.15 5.14
CA ALA A 232 13.44 8.27 4.16
C ALA A 232 14.43 7.84 3.07
N ARG A 233 15.27 8.77 2.60
CA ARG A 233 16.36 8.46 1.67
C ARG A 233 17.32 7.42 2.24
N ARG A 234 17.90 7.66 3.41
CA ARG A 234 18.85 6.72 4.02
C ARG A 234 18.24 5.35 4.21
N MET A 235 17.06 5.29 4.84
CA MET A 235 16.36 4.03 5.10
C MET A 235 16.07 3.25 3.81
N TYR A 236 15.64 3.94 2.73
CA TYR A 236 15.37 3.27 1.46
C TYR A 236 16.62 2.65 0.84
N TRP A 237 17.72 3.40 0.75
CA TRP A 237 18.94 2.91 0.12
C TRP A 237 19.59 1.78 0.93
N GLU A 238 19.58 1.86 2.25
CA GLU A 238 20.02 0.77 3.14
C GLU A 238 19.16 -0.48 2.96
N ALA A 239 17.83 -0.33 2.93
CA ALA A 239 16.92 -1.44 2.71
C ALA A 239 17.07 -2.04 1.31
N SER A 240 17.20 -1.21 0.27
CA SER A 240 17.40 -1.66 -1.12
C SER A 240 18.68 -2.48 -1.26
N ASP A 241 19.79 -2.01 -0.70
CA ASP A 241 21.06 -2.75 -0.73
C ASP A 241 20.94 -4.09 0.03
N ALA A 242 20.23 -4.12 1.16
CA ALA A 242 19.96 -5.35 1.90
C ALA A 242 19.03 -6.33 1.14
N LEU A 243 17.94 -5.85 0.54
CA LEU A 243 17.01 -6.68 -0.23
C LEU A 243 17.73 -7.33 -1.41
N ARG A 244 18.50 -6.54 -2.17
CA ARG A 244 19.28 -7.00 -3.33
C ARG A 244 20.32 -8.05 -2.96
N ALA A 245 20.92 -7.94 -1.79
CA ALA A 245 21.95 -8.88 -1.34
C ALA A 245 21.39 -10.19 -0.76
N ASN A 246 20.18 -10.16 -0.20
CA ASN A 246 19.70 -11.27 0.64
C ASN A 246 18.47 -11.99 0.11
N ILE A 247 17.64 -11.36 -0.72
CA ILE A 247 16.37 -11.96 -1.18
C ILE A 247 16.14 -11.90 -2.70
N VAL A 248 17.09 -11.36 -3.46
CA VAL A 248 17.09 -11.47 -4.92
C VAL A 248 17.88 -12.71 -5.32
N PHE A 249 17.24 -13.59 -6.08
CA PHE A 249 17.80 -14.87 -6.50
C PHE A 249 17.65 -15.07 -8.00
N LYS A 250 18.32 -16.10 -8.55
CA LYS A 250 18.10 -16.60 -9.90
C LYS A 250 17.56 -18.02 -9.85
N SER A 251 16.55 -18.33 -10.67
CA SER A 251 16.07 -19.70 -10.88
C SER A 251 17.03 -20.49 -11.77
N GLU A 252 16.80 -21.79 -11.93
CA GLU A 252 17.63 -22.65 -12.77
C GLU A 252 17.61 -22.24 -14.26
N SER A 253 16.49 -21.70 -14.74
CA SER A 253 16.36 -21.19 -16.10
C SER A 253 17.01 -19.81 -16.29
N GLY A 254 17.44 -19.17 -15.19
CA GLY A 254 18.08 -17.86 -15.19
C GLY A 254 17.15 -16.68 -14.91
N LEU A 255 15.88 -16.91 -14.55
CA LEU A 255 14.96 -15.84 -14.16
C LEU A 255 15.34 -15.24 -12.81
N THR A 256 15.47 -13.91 -12.76
CA THR A 256 15.70 -13.18 -11.51
C THR A 256 14.38 -13.00 -10.77
N TYR A 257 14.31 -13.36 -9.50
CA TYR A 257 13.10 -13.23 -8.69
C TYR A 257 13.40 -12.72 -7.29
N VAL A 258 12.37 -12.18 -6.62
CA VAL A 258 12.45 -11.82 -5.19
C VAL A 258 11.78 -12.92 -4.37
N GLY A 259 12.58 -13.65 -3.60
CA GLY A 259 12.10 -14.71 -2.71
C GLY A 259 11.67 -14.17 -1.34
N GLU A 260 11.15 -15.06 -0.51
CA GLU A 260 10.85 -14.77 0.90
C GLU A 260 11.86 -15.46 1.83
N LEU A 261 12.02 -14.92 3.03
CA LEU A 261 12.76 -15.59 4.11
C LEU A 261 11.81 -15.87 5.27
N LYS A 262 11.79 -17.11 5.74
CA LYS A 262 11.09 -17.52 6.95
C LYS A 262 12.08 -18.19 7.89
N ASP A 263 12.27 -17.58 9.06
CA ASP A 263 13.28 -18.02 10.04
C ASP A 263 14.69 -18.12 9.44
N GLY A 264 15.00 -17.24 8.48
CA GLY A 264 16.27 -17.23 7.74
C GLY A 264 16.37 -18.26 6.61
N VAL A 265 15.34 -19.09 6.40
CA VAL A 265 15.28 -20.07 5.32
C VAL A 265 14.62 -19.44 4.10
N LYS A 266 15.24 -19.60 2.93
CA LYS A 266 14.71 -19.18 1.64
C LYS A 266 13.47 -20.00 1.27
N GLU A 267 12.39 -19.30 0.94
CA GLU A 267 11.25 -19.87 0.21
C GLU A 267 11.32 -19.40 -1.25
N SER A 268 11.51 -20.33 -2.18
CA SER A 268 11.57 -20.07 -3.64
C SER A 268 10.19 -19.84 -4.23
N LYS A 269 9.54 -18.76 -3.79
CA LYS A 269 8.24 -18.30 -4.30
C LYS A 269 8.25 -16.79 -4.37
N MET A 270 7.45 -16.24 -5.26
CA MET A 270 7.23 -14.81 -5.39
C MET A 270 5.73 -14.57 -5.55
N GLY A 271 5.20 -13.62 -4.78
CA GLY A 271 3.82 -13.17 -4.93
C GLY A 271 3.71 -12.17 -6.06
N HIS A 272 2.53 -12.11 -6.69
CA HIS A 272 2.20 -11.09 -7.69
C HIS A 272 2.44 -9.68 -7.15
N LEU A 273 2.07 -9.43 -5.89
CA LEU A 273 2.33 -8.17 -5.20
C LEU A 273 3.79 -7.74 -5.30
N ALA A 274 4.77 -8.65 -5.21
CA ALA A 274 6.19 -8.33 -5.30
C ALA A 274 6.61 -7.78 -6.68
N CYS A 275 5.80 -7.92 -7.73
CA CYS A 275 6.06 -7.33 -9.04
C CYS A 275 6.05 -5.79 -9.03
N PHE A 276 5.47 -5.15 -8.00
CA PHE A 276 5.62 -3.70 -7.81
C PHE A 276 7.09 -3.27 -7.71
N SER A 277 7.97 -4.18 -7.24
CA SER A 277 9.39 -3.92 -7.04
C SER A 277 10.11 -3.55 -8.34
N VAL A 278 9.59 -3.96 -9.50
CA VAL A 278 10.06 -3.54 -10.83
C VAL A 278 10.05 -2.02 -10.95
N GLY A 279 8.87 -1.42 -10.72
CA GLY A 279 8.70 0.03 -10.75
C GLY A 279 9.49 0.72 -9.63
N MET A 280 9.57 0.10 -8.45
CA MET A 280 10.33 0.64 -7.32
C MET A 280 11.84 0.74 -7.63
N PHE A 281 12.45 -0.32 -8.17
CA PHE A 281 13.88 -0.33 -8.52
C PHE A 281 14.17 0.54 -9.75
N ALA A 282 13.27 0.58 -10.75
CA ALA A 282 13.40 1.54 -11.85
C ALA A 282 13.37 2.99 -11.35
N LEU A 283 12.47 3.31 -10.40
CA LEU A 283 12.38 4.62 -9.75
C LEU A 283 13.65 4.95 -8.95
N GLN A 284 14.26 3.98 -8.29
CA GLN A 284 15.58 4.15 -7.67
C GLN A 284 16.64 4.46 -8.72
N ALA A 285 16.72 3.67 -9.79
CA ALA A 285 17.74 3.80 -10.81
C ALA A 285 17.76 5.20 -11.43
N ILE A 286 16.60 5.78 -11.76
CA ILE A 286 16.53 7.15 -12.30
C ILE A 286 16.89 8.25 -11.28
N ASN A 287 16.97 7.90 -10.00
CA ASN A 287 17.37 8.79 -8.90
C ASN A 287 18.75 8.45 -8.32
N GLU A 288 19.50 7.53 -8.94
CA GLU A 288 20.88 7.23 -8.59
C GLU A 288 21.83 8.25 -9.22
N ASN A 289 22.77 8.76 -8.41
CA ASN A 289 23.83 9.64 -8.89
C ASN A 289 25.04 8.86 -9.42
N ASN A 290 25.25 7.63 -8.95
CA ASN A 290 26.33 6.78 -9.40
C ASN A 290 25.89 5.99 -10.64
N GLU A 291 26.53 6.23 -11.79
CA GLU A 291 26.14 5.62 -13.07
C GLU A 291 26.23 4.09 -13.07
N GLN A 292 27.17 3.49 -12.34
CA GLN A 292 27.25 2.03 -12.22
C GLN A 292 26.07 1.48 -11.41
N ARG A 293 25.74 2.11 -10.27
CA ARG A 293 24.56 1.73 -9.47
C ARG A 293 23.29 1.89 -10.29
N LYS A 294 23.09 3.03 -10.96
CA LYS A 294 21.97 3.29 -11.86
C LYS A 294 21.78 2.17 -12.89
N LYS A 295 22.84 1.81 -13.63
CA LYS A 295 22.78 0.72 -14.61
C LYS A 295 22.43 -0.62 -13.97
N SER A 296 23.11 -0.98 -12.87
CA SER A 296 22.86 -2.26 -12.19
C SER A 296 21.46 -2.36 -11.58
N THR A 297 20.90 -1.26 -11.09
CA THR A 297 19.57 -1.21 -10.49
C THR A 297 18.49 -1.23 -11.58
N MET A 298 18.71 -0.54 -12.71
CA MET A 298 17.80 -0.62 -13.85
C MET A 298 17.79 -2.02 -14.45
N GLN A 299 18.96 -2.65 -14.61
CA GLN A 299 19.05 -4.04 -15.06
C GLN A 299 18.28 -4.99 -14.13
N LEU A 300 18.40 -4.83 -12.82
CA LEU A 300 17.59 -5.62 -11.87
C LEU A 300 16.08 -5.41 -12.09
N ALA A 301 15.64 -4.16 -12.30
CA ALA A 301 14.24 -3.87 -12.59
C ALA A 301 13.77 -4.55 -13.88
N GLU A 302 14.57 -4.53 -14.94
CA GLU A 302 14.30 -5.20 -16.22
C GLU A 302 14.22 -6.72 -16.06
N GLU A 303 15.16 -7.33 -15.34
CA GLU A 303 15.18 -8.78 -15.09
C GLU A 303 13.97 -9.23 -14.25
N LEU A 304 13.60 -8.49 -13.21
CA LEU A 304 12.38 -8.75 -12.44
C LEU A 304 11.12 -8.54 -13.29
N GLY A 305 11.13 -7.54 -14.17
CA GLY A 305 10.04 -7.27 -15.11
C GLY A 305 9.84 -8.43 -16.09
N ALA A 306 10.94 -9.01 -16.60
CA ALA A 306 10.89 -10.21 -17.42
C ALA A 306 10.28 -11.39 -16.66
N THR A 307 10.71 -11.64 -15.42
CA THR A 307 10.14 -12.72 -14.59
C THR A 307 8.64 -12.54 -14.29
N CYS A 308 8.22 -11.31 -13.97
CA CYS A 308 6.80 -11.00 -13.80
C CYS A 308 6.00 -11.16 -15.10
N HIS A 309 6.59 -10.87 -16.26
CA HIS A 309 5.97 -11.14 -17.56
C HIS A 309 5.88 -12.65 -17.85
N GLU A 310 6.93 -13.41 -17.53
CA GLU A 310 6.93 -14.88 -17.65
C GLU A 310 5.78 -15.51 -16.85
N SER A 311 5.50 -15.04 -15.63
CA SER A 311 4.40 -15.58 -14.83
C SER A 311 3.01 -15.34 -15.45
N TYR A 312 2.87 -14.31 -16.30
CA TYR A 312 1.65 -14.07 -17.06
C TYR A 312 1.55 -14.98 -18.28
N ILE A 313 2.59 -15.02 -19.12
CA ILE A 313 2.52 -15.77 -20.39
C ILE A 313 2.56 -17.29 -20.19
N ARG A 314 3.08 -17.77 -19.05
CA ARG A 314 3.06 -19.19 -18.66
C ARG A 314 1.73 -19.61 -18.04
N SER A 315 0.82 -18.67 -17.76
CA SER A 315 -0.51 -19.01 -17.27
C SER A 315 -1.48 -19.28 -18.44
N ASN A 316 -2.46 -20.15 -18.21
CA ASN A 316 -3.44 -20.53 -19.24
C ASN A 316 -4.27 -19.35 -19.76
N THR A 317 -4.45 -18.31 -18.94
CA THR A 317 -5.29 -17.14 -19.26
C THR A 317 -4.49 -15.94 -19.74
N GLY A 318 -3.16 -16.00 -19.68
CA GLY A 318 -2.31 -14.82 -19.89
C GLY A 318 -2.36 -13.82 -18.72
N ILE A 319 -2.94 -14.19 -17.57
CA ILE A 319 -2.99 -13.38 -16.34
C ILE A 319 -2.15 -14.06 -15.27
N GLY A 320 -1.20 -13.33 -14.67
CA GLY A 320 -0.30 -13.87 -13.66
C GLY A 320 -1.05 -14.37 -12.41
N PRO A 321 -0.60 -15.47 -11.79
CA PRO A 321 -1.20 -16.01 -10.57
C PRO A 321 -0.82 -15.17 -9.34
N GLU A 322 -1.59 -15.31 -8.25
CA GLU A 322 -1.30 -14.63 -6.97
C GLU A 322 0.08 -15.00 -6.42
N MET A 323 0.49 -16.26 -6.59
CA MET A 323 1.80 -16.78 -6.21
C MET A 323 2.36 -17.66 -7.33
N PHE A 324 3.66 -17.54 -7.58
CA PHE A 324 4.40 -18.38 -8.51
C PHE A 324 5.74 -18.85 -7.89
N TYR A 325 6.22 -20.00 -8.34
CA TYR A 325 7.29 -20.77 -7.69
C TYR A 325 8.53 -20.93 -8.59
N PHE A 326 9.65 -21.23 -7.95
CA PHE A 326 10.98 -21.38 -8.58
C PHE A 326 11.72 -22.59 -7.98
N ASP A 327 11.15 -23.77 -8.15
CA ASP A 327 11.69 -25.06 -7.69
C ASP A 327 11.87 -26.03 -8.87
N ASP A 328 12.31 -27.27 -8.62
CA ASP A 328 12.66 -28.24 -9.68
C ASP A 328 11.51 -28.51 -10.66
N ALA A 329 10.25 -28.29 -10.25
CA ALA A 329 9.07 -28.52 -11.08
C ALA A 329 8.48 -27.22 -11.67
N ASP A 330 8.71 -26.09 -11.00
CA ASP A 330 8.07 -24.81 -11.31
C ASP A 330 9.10 -23.70 -11.56
N ASP A 331 8.90 -22.94 -12.63
CA ASP A 331 9.70 -21.75 -12.91
C ASP A 331 8.76 -20.64 -13.38
N ALA A 332 8.51 -19.67 -12.51
CA ALA A 332 7.49 -18.63 -12.70
C ALA A 332 6.07 -19.19 -12.98
N THR A 333 5.74 -20.37 -12.45
CA THR A 333 4.42 -21.01 -12.58
C THR A 333 3.72 -21.16 -11.24
N SER A 334 2.38 -21.24 -11.25
CA SER A 334 1.58 -21.57 -10.06
C SER A 334 1.44 -23.09 -9.90
N LYS A 335 1.31 -23.54 -8.65
CA LYS A 335 1.02 -24.93 -8.29
C LYS A 335 -0.45 -25.31 -8.42
#